data_AF-A0A8C6ZQE5-F1
#
_entry.id   AF-A0A8C6ZQE5-F1
#
_cell.length_a   1.000
_cell.length_b   1.000
_cell.length_c   1.000
_cell.angle_alpha   90.00
_cell.angle_beta   90.00
_cell.angle_gamma   90.00
#
_symmetry.space_group_name_H-M   'P 1'
#
loop_
_entity.id
_entity.type
_entity.pdbx_description
1 polymer ?
#
loop_
_entity_poly.entity_id
_entity_poly.type
_entity_poly.pdbx_seq_one_letter_code
_entity_poly.pdbx_strand_id
1 'polypeptide(L)'
;VGMILKRSQVGARPCRMCPWLCSPQVPRESLFHCGVLYEDSLHSPLRGQLELREDVRIYLEENYEQINVPVPQFGGSDPADIIHDFQRGLTAYHDLALDKCYVIELNTSVVMPPRSLWELLVNVKKGTYLPQTYLVQEEMVATEPVRDVEQLGAFIGRLCRGKDTYGLRRRRARPRISRREAGSCRRIRHFENTFVIETVICKTS
;
A
#
# COMPACT_ATOMS: atom_id res chain seq x y z
N VAL A 1 -4.52 -9.78 -19.37
CA VAL A 1 -4.21 -8.97 -18.17
C VAL A 1 -2.72 -8.68 -18.23
N GLY A 2 -2.31 -7.44 -18.48
CA GLY A 2 -0.90 -7.10 -18.70
C GLY A 2 -0.43 -6.09 -17.67
N MET A 3 0.08 -6.56 -16.54
CA MET A 3 0.92 -5.74 -15.66
C MET A 3 2.27 -5.57 -16.36
N ILE A 4 2.75 -4.34 -16.50
CA ILE A 4 4.09 -4.08 -17.04
C ILE A 4 5.08 -4.40 -15.91
N LEU A 5 5.65 -5.59 -15.95
CA LEU A 5 6.75 -6.00 -15.07
C LEU A 5 8.08 -5.58 -15.70
N LYS A 6 8.76 -4.57 -15.14
CA LYS A 6 10.19 -4.36 -15.40
C LYS A 6 10.99 -4.99 -14.28
N ARG A 7 11.71 -6.08 -14.59
CA ARG A 7 12.58 -6.78 -13.64
C ARG A 7 13.91 -6.04 -13.55
N SER A 8 14.24 -5.57 -12.36
CA SER A 8 15.61 -5.25 -11.95
C SER A 8 15.78 -5.70 -10.51
N GLN A 9 16.94 -6.29 -10.19
CA GLN A 9 17.15 -7.07 -8.99
C GLN A 9 17.89 -6.21 -7.96
N VAL A 10 17.20 -5.74 -6.91
CA VAL A 10 17.81 -4.95 -5.84
C VAL A 10 17.27 -5.42 -4.48
N GLY A 11 18.14 -5.46 -3.47
CA GLY A 11 17.87 -6.10 -2.18
C GLY A 11 17.05 -5.24 -1.22
N ALA A 12 16.16 -5.87 -0.46
CA ALA A 12 15.44 -5.25 0.65
C ALA A 12 16.30 -5.16 1.92
N ARG A 13 16.02 -4.17 2.78
CA ARG A 13 16.57 -4.15 4.14
C ARG A 13 15.67 -4.97 5.08
N PRO A 14 16.22 -5.61 6.11
CA PRO A 14 15.42 -6.40 7.04
C PRO A 14 14.43 -5.52 7.80
N CYS A 15 13.15 -5.91 7.85
CA CYS A 15 12.17 -5.25 8.72
C CYS A 15 12.61 -5.39 10.18
N ARG A 16 12.62 -4.28 10.92
CA ARG A 16 12.94 -4.26 12.34
C ARG A 16 11.64 -4.29 13.14
N MET A 17 11.59 -5.15 14.15
CA MET A 17 10.50 -5.17 15.13
C MET A 17 10.91 -4.20 16.25
N CYS A 18 10.07 -3.21 16.58
CA CYS A 18 10.40 -2.24 17.63
C CYS A 18 10.37 -2.91 19.02
N PRO A 19 11.45 -2.87 19.82
CA PRO A 19 11.45 -3.51 21.14
C PRO A 19 11.29 -2.55 22.34
N TRP A 20 11.14 -1.22 22.18
CA TRP A 20 11.40 -0.29 23.30
C TRP A 20 10.47 0.92 23.51
N LEU A 21 9.25 0.95 22.97
CA LEU A 21 8.29 2.03 23.28
C LEU A 21 6.83 1.55 23.40
N CYS A 22 6.61 0.41 24.04
CA CYS A 22 5.27 -0.16 24.19
C CYS A 22 4.62 0.26 25.51
N SER A 23 3.52 1.00 25.39
CA SER A 23 2.55 1.26 26.46
C SER A 23 2.05 -0.08 27.05
N PRO A 24 1.78 -0.18 28.36
CA PRO A 24 1.65 -1.47 29.06
C PRO A 24 0.31 -2.22 28.83
N GLN A 25 -0.35 -2.11 27.67
CA GLN A 25 -1.66 -2.75 27.43
C GLN A 25 -1.86 -3.50 26.09
N VAL A 26 -0.85 -4.10 25.47
CA VAL A 26 -1.10 -5.06 24.35
C VAL A 26 -0.16 -6.27 24.43
N PRO A 27 -0.65 -7.50 24.73
CA PRO A 27 0.22 -8.68 24.88
C PRO A 27 0.68 -9.36 23.57
N ARG A 28 0.51 -8.76 22.38
CA ARG A 28 0.39 -9.49 21.09
C ARG A 28 0.96 -8.76 19.85
N GLU A 29 1.97 -7.92 20.00
CA GLU A 29 2.38 -7.00 18.93
C GLU A 29 3.05 -7.68 17.73
N SER A 30 2.37 -7.70 16.57
CA SER A 30 2.95 -7.95 15.24
C SER A 30 3.12 -6.62 14.49
N LEU A 31 3.90 -5.71 15.09
CA LEU A 31 4.31 -4.43 14.50
C LEU A 31 5.71 -4.58 13.86
N PHE A 32 5.82 -4.19 12.59
CA PHE A 32 7.04 -4.24 11.81
C PHE A 32 7.35 -2.87 11.23
N HIS A 33 8.57 -2.39 11.42
CA HIS A 33 9.10 -1.21 10.75
C HIS A 33 9.91 -1.69 9.55
N CYS A 34 9.34 -1.54 8.36
CA CYS A 34 9.89 -2.06 7.12
C CYS A 34 10.55 -0.95 6.29
N GLY A 35 11.69 -1.29 5.70
CA GLY A 35 12.44 -0.43 4.79
C GLY A 35 12.85 -1.23 3.56
N VAL A 36 12.35 -0.83 2.40
CA VAL A 36 12.57 -1.53 1.14
C VAL A 36 13.29 -0.63 0.16
N LEU A 37 14.40 -1.11 -0.39
CA LEU A 37 15.07 -0.43 -1.49
C LEU A 37 14.53 -0.96 -2.82
N TYR A 38 14.25 -0.08 -3.76
CA TYR A 38 13.72 -0.45 -5.07
C TYR A 38 14.23 0.49 -6.17
N GLU A 39 14.13 0.05 -7.43
CA GLU A 39 14.46 0.88 -8.59
C GLU A 39 13.21 1.47 -9.24
N ASP A 40 13.20 2.80 -9.41
CA ASP A 40 12.15 3.51 -10.15
C ASP A 40 12.43 3.50 -11.67
N SER A 41 12.33 2.31 -12.25
CA SER A 41 12.53 2.08 -13.69
C SER A 41 11.44 2.67 -14.59
N LEU A 42 10.39 3.24 -13.99
CA LEU A 42 9.25 3.86 -14.68
C LEU A 42 9.48 5.36 -14.88
N HIS A 43 9.93 6.07 -13.84
CA HIS A 43 10.03 7.53 -13.86
C HIS A 43 11.47 8.04 -14.00
N SER A 44 12.51 7.24 -13.70
CA SER A 44 13.91 7.66 -13.84
C SER A 44 14.81 6.57 -14.44
N PRO A 45 15.08 6.58 -15.76
CA PRO A 45 16.01 5.63 -16.39
C PRO A 45 17.48 5.85 -15.99
N LEU A 46 17.83 6.95 -15.30
CA LEU A 46 19.20 7.34 -14.95
C LEU A 46 19.65 6.90 -13.54
N ARG A 47 19.06 5.82 -13.00
CA ARG A 47 19.50 5.07 -11.80
C ARG A 47 19.63 5.90 -10.52
N GLY A 48 18.54 5.95 -9.75
CA GLY A 48 18.59 6.19 -8.30
C GLY A 48 17.84 5.06 -7.59
N GLN A 49 18.49 4.43 -6.61
CA GLN A 49 17.82 3.52 -5.68
C GLN A 49 16.94 4.37 -4.76
N LEU A 50 15.65 4.06 -4.68
CA LEU A 50 14.72 4.71 -3.75
C LEU A 50 14.52 3.83 -2.53
N GLU A 51 14.30 4.46 -1.38
CA GLU A 51 13.93 3.78 -0.13
C GLU A 51 12.45 4.07 0.16
N LEU A 52 11.64 3.02 0.20
CA LEU A 52 10.30 3.04 0.77
C LEU A 52 10.42 2.64 2.24
N ARG A 53 9.72 3.35 3.12
CA ARG A 53 9.57 2.97 4.53
C ARG A 53 8.09 2.87 4.85
N GLU A 54 7.72 1.94 5.70
CA GLU A 54 6.35 1.76 6.16
C GLU A 54 6.31 1.03 7.50
N ASP A 55 5.26 1.28 8.27
CA ASP A 55 4.96 0.56 9.50
C ASP A 55 3.78 -0.38 9.26
N VAL A 56 4.01 -1.68 9.43
CA VAL A 56 3.00 -2.72 9.18
C VAL A 56 2.55 -3.31 10.51
N ARG A 57 1.25 -3.23 10.79
CA ARG A 57 0.59 -3.88 11.93
C ARG A 57 -0.30 -5.00 11.43
N ILE A 58 -0.03 -6.22 11.89
CA ILE A 58 -0.78 -7.41 11.49
C ILE A 58 -1.67 -7.87 12.65
N TYR A 59 -2.97 -8.00 12.41
CA TYR A 59 -3.95 -8.45 13.39
C TYR A 59 -4.48 -9.82 12.94
N LEU A 60 -3.84 -10.89 13.43
CA LEU A 60 -4.12 -12.26 12.98
C LEU A 60 -5.50 -12.76 13.40
N GLU A 61 -6.00 -12.37 14.58
CA GLU A 61 -7.31 -12.83 15.08
C GLU A 61 -8.46 -12.13 14.36
N GLU A 62 -8.30 -10.82 14.17
CA GLU A 62 -9.26 -9.97 13.48
C GLU A 62 -9.14 -10.06 11.95
N ASN A 63 -8.11 -10.73 11.44
CA ASN A 63 -7.84 -10.98 10.03
C ASN A 63 -7.83 -9.68 9.19
N TYR A 64 -7.09 -8.68 9.68
CA TYR A 64 -6.80 -7.46 8.96
C TYR A 64 -5.37 -7.00 9.20
N GLU A 65 -4.90 -6.09 8.37
CA GLU A 65 -3.62 -5.40 8.57
C GLU A 65 -3.78 -3.92 8.31
N GLN A 66 -2.87 -3.15 8.91
CA GLN A 66 -2.78 -1.72 8.78
C GLN A 66 -1.35 -1.34 8.42
N ILE A 67 -1.19 -0.58 7.34
CA ILE A 67 0.09 -0.11 6.82
C ILE A 67 0.08 1.41 6.89
N ASN A 68 1.06 1.99 7.58
CA ASN A 68 1.29 3.44 7.58
C ASN A 68 2.46 3.76 6.66
N VAL A 69 2.18 4.50 5.59
CA VAL A 69 3.17 5.04 4.67
C VAL A 69 3.48 6.47 5.12
N PRO A 70 4.68 6.73 5.68
CA PRO A 70 5.05 8.04 6.18
C PRO A 70 5.21 9.04 5.04
N VAL A 71 5.30 10.32 5.41
CA VAL A 71 5.63 11.40 4.47
C VAL A 71 6.96 11.08 3.77
N PRO A 72 6.98 10.99 2.42
CA PRO A 72 8.19 10.66 1.70
C PRO A 72 9.20 11.79 1.86
N GLN A 73 10.44 11.43 2.22
CA GLN A 73 11.53 12.40 2.30
C GLN A 73 11.91 12.92 0.90
N PHE A 74 11.78 12.06 -0.12
CA PHE A 74 12.06 12.34 -1.52
C PHE A 74 11.15 11.47 -2.42
N GLY A 75 10.69 12.01 -3.55
CA GLY A 75 9.88 11.29 -4.53
C GLY A 75 8.38 11.63 -4.49
N GLY A 76 7.73 11.53 -5.65
CA GLY A 76 6.33 11.94 -5.88
C GLY A 76 5.28 10.91 -5.48
N SER A 77 5.43 10.30 -4.30
CA SER A 77 4.38 9.50 -3.65
C SER A 77 3.64 10.38 -2.62
N ASP A 78 2.38 10.09 -2.40
CA ASP A 78 1.56 10.69 -1.35
C ASP A 78 1.63 9.80 -0.09
N PRO A 79 1.65 10.39 1.12
CA PRO A 79 1.54 9.65 2.37
C PRO A 79 0.15 9.05 2.54
N ALA A 80 0.05 7.87 3.14
CA ALA A 80 -1.22 7.20 3.29
C ALA A 80 -1.28 6.25 4.50
N ASP A 81 -2.49 6.08 5.03
CA ASP A 81 -2.86 4.93 5.86
C ASP A 81 -3.63 3.93 5.01
N ILE A 82 -3.26 2.66 5.08
CA ILE A 82 -3.85 1.59 4.27
C ILE A 82 -4.36 0.50 5.21
N ILE A 83 -5.59 0.03 4.98
CA ILE A 83 -6.16 -1.14 5.66
C ILE A 83 -6.53 -2.20 4.62
N HIS A 84 -6.06 -3.42 4.84
CA HIS A 84 -6.60 -4.61 4.17
C HIS A 84 -7.49 -5.37 5.14
N ASP A 85 -8.80 -5.34 4.91
CA ASP A 85 -9.78 -6.10 5.67
C ASP A 85 -10.12 -7.37 4.90
N PHE A 86 -9.51 -8.49 5.30
CA PHE A 86 -9.69 -9.77 4.62
C PHE A 86 -11.03 -10.44 4.96
N GLN A 87 -11.70 -10.01 6.05
CA GLN A 87 -13.05 -10.47 6.36
C GLN A 87 -14.08 -9.83 5.42
N ARG A 88 -13.90 -8.54 5.13
CA ARG A 88 -14.77 -7.80 4.20
C ARG A 88 -14.36 -7.94 2.74
N GLY A 89 -13.11 -8.35 2.48
CA GLY A 89 -12.54 -8.39 1.14
C GLY A 89 -12.37 -6.98 0.55
N LEU A 90 -11.99 -6.01 1.39
CA LEU A 90 -11.83 -4.61 1.02
C LEU A 90 -10.43 -4.08 1.36
N THR A 91 -9.92 -3.22 0.48
CA THR A 91 -8.78 -2.35 0.74
C THR A 91 -9.29 -0.92 0.87
N ALA A 92 -8.85 -0.21 1.91
CA ALA A 92 -9.07 1.21 2.07
C ALA A 92 -7.74 1.97 2.11
N TYR A 93 -7.64 3.03 1.32
CA TYR A 93 -6.56 4.00 1.33
C TYR A 93 -7.09 5.30 1.92
N HIS A 94 -6.46 5.81 2.97
CA HIS A 94 -6.63 7.18 3.44
C HIS A 94 -5.43 8.00 2.95
N ASP A 95 -5.67 8.85 1.95
CA ASP A 95 -4.70 9.82 1.47
C ASP A 95 -4.58 10.94 2.52
N LEU A 96 -3.43 10.97 3.21
CA LEU A 96 -3.17 11.91 4.29
C LEU A 96 -2.97 13.35 3.79
N ALA A 97 -2.60 13.54 2.52
CA ALA A 97 -2.39 14.86 1.94
C ALA A 97 -3.71 15.55 1.57
N LEU A 98 -4.73 14.78 1.18
CA LEU A 98 -6.06 15.29 0.84
C LEU A 98 -7.12 15.09 1.91
N ASP A 99 -6.81 14.29 2.93
CA ASP A 99 -7.77 13.79 3.92
C ASP A 99 -8.99 13.11 3.27
N LYS A 100 -8.73 12.28 2.25
CA LYS A 100 -9.75 11.54 1.50
C LYS A 100 -9.55 10.05 1.64
N CYS A 101 -10.66 9.33 1.72
CA CYS A 101 -10.66 7.88 1.70
C CYS A 101 -11.04 7.32 0.33
N TYR A 102 -10.39 6.23 -0.05
CA TYR A 102 -10.61 5.52 -1.29
C TYR A 102 -10.73 4.03 -1.00
N VAL A 103 -11.79 3.39 -1.48
CA VAL A 103 -12.12 2.00 -1.11
C VAL A 103 -12.28 1.15 -2.36
N ILE A 104 -11.72 -0.05 -2.33
CA ILE A 104 -11.77 -1.00 -3.44
C ILE A 104 -11.90 -2.44 -2.93
N GLU A 105 -12.42 -3.33 -3.78
CA GLU A 105 -12.30 -4.77 -3.57
C GLU A 105 -10.83 -5.20 -3.49
N LEU A 106 -10.53 -5.94 -2.42
CA LEU A 106 -9.23 -6.52 -2.13
C LEU A 106 -8.83 -7.48 -3.24
N ASN A 107 -7.62 -7.31 -3.76
CA ASN A 107 -7.07 -8.23 -4.75
C ASN A 107 -6.24 -9.31 -4.06
N THR A 108 -6.88 -10.42 -3.69
CA THR A 108 -6.25 -11.55 -2.98
C THR A 108 -5.19 -12.29 -3.81
N SER A 109 -5.07 -12.01 -5.12
CA SER A 109 -3.98 -12.53 -5.95
C SER A 109 -2.69 -11.71 -5.81
N VAL A 110 -2.78 -10.50 -5.27
CA VAL A 110 -1.65 -9.56 -5.08
C VAL A 110 -1.33 -9.41 -3.59
N VAL A 111 -2.35 -9.13 -2.79
CA VAL A 111 -2.22 -8.89 -1.35
C VAL A 111 -2.12 -10.23 -0.62
N MET A 112 -1.03 -10.39 0.14
CA MET A 112 -0.77 -11.61 0.91
C MET A 112 -1.64 -11.65 2.18
N PRO A 113 -2.29 -12.77 2.54
CA PRO A 113 -3.06 -12.88 3.78
C PRO A 113 -2.20 -12.64 5.04
N PRO A 114 -2.80 -12.18 6.15
CA PRO A 114 -2.07 -11.74 7.35
C PRO A 114 -1.06 -12.75 7.90
N ARG A 115 -1.44 -14.04 7.94
CA ARG A 115 -0.55 -15.11 8.41
C ARG A 115 0.66 -15.31 7.51
N SER A 116 0.45 -15.33 6.19
CA SER A 116 1.51 -15.49 5.21
C SER A 116 2.44 -14.26 5.21
N LEU A 117 1.87 -13.05 5.33
CA LEU A 117 2.66 -11.82 5.43
C LEU A 117 3.51 -11.83 6.69
N TRP A 118 2.95 -12.23 7.83
CA TRP A 118 3.69 -12.36 9.08
C TRP A 118 4.88 -13.32 8.96
N GLU A 119 4.67 -14.51 8.39
CA GLU A 119 5.75 -15.49 8.16
C GLU A 119 6.84 -14.94 7.24
N LEU A 120 6.45 -14.23 6.18
CA LEU A 120 7.36 -13.55 5.27
C LEU A 120 8.21 -12.51 6.00
N LEU A 121 7.59 -11.60 6.76
CA LEU A 121 8.30 -10.54 7.49
C LEU A 121 9.24 -11.10 8.55
N VAL A 122 8.86 -12.20 9.22
CA VAL A 122 9.75 -12.93 10.14
C VAL A 122 10.96 -13.51 9.40
N ASN A 123 10.79 -14.08 8.20
CA ASN A 123 11.89 -14.63 7.41
C ASN A 123 12.81 -13.52 6.85
N VAL A 124 12.24 -12.39 6.43
CA VAL A 124 13.00 -11.20 6.04
C VAL A 124 13.84 -10.69 7.20
N LYS A 125 13.26 -10.58 8.41
CA LYS A 125 13.98 -10.18 9.63
C LYS A 125 15.12 -11.15 9.97
N LYS A 126 14.92 -12.45 9.78
CA LYS A 126 15.94 -13.49 9.99
C LYS A 126 17.03 -13.51 8.89
N GLY A 127 16.84 -12.77 7.80
CA GLY A 127 17.72 -12.80 6.64
C GLY A 127 17.66 -14.10 5.83
N THR A 128 16.66 -14.96 6.09
CA THR A 128 16.45 -16.22 5.36
C THR A 128 15.67 -16.01 4.07
N TYR A 129 15.10 -14.81 3.87
CA TYR A 129 14.39 -14.43 2.66
C TYR A 129 14.78 -13.01 2.23
N LEU A 130 15.10 -12.84 0.94
CA LEU A 130 15.42 -11.55 0.32
C LEU A 130 14.43 -11.31 -0.82
N PRO A 131 13.40 -10.46 -0.64
CA PRO A 131 12.44 -10.18 -1.70
C PRO A 131 13.12 -9.49 -2.89
N GLN A 132 12.69 -9.85 -4.09
CA GLN A 132 13.13 -9.21 -5.33
C GLN A 132 12.26 -7.98 -5.58
N THR A 133 12.69 -6.82 -5.11
CA THR A 133 11.82 -5.64 -5.07
C THR A 133 11.88 -4.85 -6.37
N TYR A 134 10.80 -4.90 -7.14
CA TYR A 134 10.57 -4.09 -8.33
C TYR A 134 9.33 -3.20 -8.14
N LEU A 135 9.15 -2.22 -9.02
CA LEU A 135 7.99 -1.32 -9.00
C LEU A 135 6.90 -1.81 -9.98
N VAL A 136 5.69 -2.04 -9.48
CA VAL A 136 4.49 -2.35 -10.28
C VAL A 136 3.52 -1.19 -10.18
N GLN A 137 3.08 -0.64 -11.31
CA GLN A 137 2.10 0.44 -11.32
C GLN A 137 0.70 -0.09 -11.64
N GLU A 138 -0.29 0.33 -10.86
CA GLU A 138 -1.71 0.15 -11.17
C GLU A 138 -2.42 1.51 -11.27
N GLU A 139 -3.32 1.64 -12.24
CA GLU A 139 -4.13 2.85 -12.41
C GLU A 139 -5.56 2.62 -11.92
N MET A 140 -6.02 3.53 -11.07
CA MET A 140 -7.34 3.55 -10.46
C MET A 140 -8.06 4.84 -10.82
N VAL A 141 -9.38 4.76 -10.94
CA VAL A 141 -10.24 5.92 -11.12
C VAL A 141 -11.20 6.01 -9.95
N ALA A 142 -11.26 7.17 -9.31
CA ALA A 142 -12.25 7.46 -8.27
C ALA A 142 -13.65 7.50 -8.86
N THR A 143 -14.56 6.73 -8.28
CA THR A 143 -15.96 6.61 -8.68
C THR A 143 -16.87 7.42 -7.76
N GLU A 144 -18.15 7.07 -7.71
CA GLU A 144 -19.14 7.71 -6.85
C GLU A 144 -18.73 7.72 -5.37
N PRO A 145 -19.15 8.76 -4.61
CA PRO A 145 -18.96 8.82 -3.17
C PRO A 145 -19.67 7.66 -2.45
N VAL A 146 -19.00 7.12 -1.43
CA VAL A 146 -19.59 6.15 -0.50
C VAL A 146 -20.36 6.91 0.57
N ARG A 147 -21.68 6.69 0.62
CA ARG A 147 -22.57 7.41 1.56
C ARG A 147 -22.52 6.86 2.97
N ASP A 148 -22.47 5.54 3.10
CA ASP A 148 -22.48 4.85 4.39
C ASP A 148 -21.15 4.15 4.61
N VAL A 149 -20.26 4.85 5.31
CA VAL A 149 -18.89 4.39 5.62
C VAL A 149 -18.91 3.29 6.69
N GLU A 150 -19.94 3.21 7.53
CA GLU A 150 -20.04 2.21 8.59
C GLU A 150 -20.32 0.81 8.02
N GLN A 151 -20.96 0.72 6.85
CA GLN A 151 -21.17 -0.55 6.14
C GLN A 151 -19.89 -1.18 5.62
N LEU A 152 -18.79 -0.43 5.53
CA LEU A 152 -17.49 -0.93 5.08
C LEU A 152 -16.80 -1.84 6.11
N GLY A 153 -17.33 -1.92 7.33
CA GLY A 153 -16.78 -2.69 8.44
C GLY A 153 -16.12 -1.81 9.50
N ALA A 154 -15.87 -2.37 10.68
CA ALA A 154 -15.42 -1.61 11.84
C ALA A 154 -14.01 -1.02 11.69
N PHE A 155 -13.13 -1.65 10.92
CA PHE A 155 -11.75 -1.19 10.72
C PHE A 155 -11.68 -0.05 9.71
N ILE A 156 -12.19 -0.29 8.50
CA ILE A 156 -12.28 0.73 7.43
C ILE A 156 -13.19 1.88 7.85
N GLY A 157 -14.32 1.57 8.50
CA GLY A 157 -15.26 2.56 9.01
C GLY A 157 -14.59 3.54 9.97
N ARG A 158 -13.78 3.05 10.93
CA ARG A 158 -13.01 3.91 11.83
C ARG A 158 -11.95 4.74 11.11
N LEU A 159 -11.25 4.17 10.13
CA LEU A 159 -10.25 4.91 9.34
C LEU A 159 -10.89 6.06 8.55
N CYS A 160 -12.04 5.80 7.92
CA CYS A 160 -12.66 6.73 6.97
C CYS A 160 -13.76 7.61 7.55
N ARG A 161 -14.13 7.42 8.82
CA ARG A 161 -15.14 8.24 9.49
C ARG A 161 -14.80 9.73 9.41
N GLY A 162 -15.78 10.53 9.00
CA GLY A 162 -15.67 11.98 8.87
C GLY A 162 -14.93 12.46 7.63
N LYS A 163 -14.52 11.56 6.73
CA LYS A 163 -13.75 11.89 5.53
C LYS A 163 -14.58 11.66 4.26
N ASP A 164 -14.30 12.46 3.22
CA ASP A 164 -14.82 12.21 1.89
C ASP A 164 -14.32 10.84 1.41
N THR A 165 -15.25 9.90 1.23
CA THR A 165 -14.93 8.52 0.85
C THR A 165 -15.45 8.23 -0.55
N TYR A 166 -14.60 7.67 -1.41
CA TYR A 166 -14.95 7.32 -2.79
C TYR A 166 -14.64 5.85 -3.07
N GLY A 167 -15.47 5.22 -3.90
CA GLY A 167 -15.10 3.94 -4.49
C GLY A 167 -13.94 4.12 -5.49
N LEU A 168 -13.18 3.06 -5.72
CA LEU A 168 -12.20 2.98 -6.80
C LEU A 168 -12.55 1.89 -7.79
N ARG A 169 -12.18 2.13 -9.04
CA ARG A 169 -12.24 1.12 -10.10
C ARG A 169 -10.90 1.01 -10.82
N ARG A 170 -10.40 -0.22 -10.95
CA ARG A 170 -9.20 -0.55 -11.75
C ARG A 170 -9.41 -0.15 -13.21
N ARG A 171 -8.45 0.59 -13.78
CA ARG A 171 -8.44 0.93 -15.19
C ARG A 171 -7.93 -0.29 -15.98
N ARG A 172 -8.74 -0.79 -16.92
CA ARG A 172 -8.27 -1.82 -17.86
C ARG A 172 -7.14 -1.21 -18.71
N ALA A 173 -6.07 -1.97 -18.94
CA ALA A 173 -4.90 -1.55 -19.71
C ALA A 173 -5.31 -0.99 -21.07
N ARG A 174 -5.43 0.33 -21.16
CA ARG A 174 -5.45 1.06 -22.44
C ARG A 174 -4.03 1.50 -22.75
N PRO A 175 -3.63 1.57 -24.03
CA PRO A 175 -2.35 2.13 -24.42
C PRO A 175 -2.20 3.52 -23.81
N ARG A 176 -0.99 3.82 -23.33
CA ARG A 176 -0.57 5.08 -22.69
C ARG A 176 -1.33 6.27 -23.27
N ILE A 177 -2.27 6.81 -22.50
CA ILE A 177 -2.78 8.15 -22.80
C ILE A 177 -1.57 9.07 -22.71
N SER A 178 -1.32 9.78 -23.81
CA SER A 178 -0.26 10.76 -23.90
C SER A 178 -0.36 11.74 -22.74
N ARG A 179 0.80 12.26 -22.33
CA ARG A 179 1.08 13.14 -21.19
C ARG A 179 0.33 14.50 -21.18
N ARG A 180 -0.87 14.63 -21.76
CA ARG A 180 -1.58 15.89 -22.00
C ARG A 180 -2.95 16.03 -21.32
N GLU A 181 -3.33 15.10 -20.45
CA GLU A 181 -4.44 15.29 -19.50
C GLU A 181 -3.97 14.89 -18.10
N ALA A 182 -2.98 15.61 -17.58
CA ALA A 182 -2.62 15.52 -16.17
C ALA A 182 -3.72 16.22 -15.35
N GLY A 183 -4.90 15.60 -15.28
CA GLY A 183 -5.74 15.78 -14.10
C GLY A 183 -4.91 15.44 -12.86
N SER A 184 -5.19 16.09 -11.73
CA SER A 184 -4.50 15.89 -10.45
C SER A 184 -4.62 14.44 -9.96
N CYS A 185 -3.82 13.52 -10.49
CA CYS A 185 -3.72 12.14 -10.02
C CYS A 185 -2.77 12.03 -8.82
N ARG A 186 -3.11 11.15 -7.90
CA ARG A 186 -2.34 10.81 -6.70
C ARG A 186 -1.56 9.52 -6.92
N ARG A 187 -0.45 9.35 -6.22
CA ARG A 187 0.38 8.15 -6.31
C ARG A 187 0.71 7.67 -4.91
N ILE A 188 0.18 6.54 -4.50
CA ILE A 188 0.55 5.93 -3.22
C ILE A 188 1.49 4.77 -3.53
N ARG A 189 2.61 4.68 -2.81
CA ARG A 189 3.58 3.58 -2.94
C ARG A 189 3.69 2.84 -1.61
N HIS A 190 3.50 1.53 -1.63
CA HIS A 190 3.66 0.67 -0.45
C HIS A 190 4.12 -0.73 -0.87
N PHE A 191 4.53 -1.55 0.10
CA PHE A 191 5.02 -2.89 -0.13
C PHE A 191 3.91 -3.92 0.17
N GLU A 192 3.51 -4.65 -0.88
CA GLU A 192 2.38 -5.59 -0.81
C GLU A 192 2.81 -7.04 -0.54
N ASN A 193 4.04 -7.41 -0.95
CA ASN A 193 4.54 -8.79 -0.82
C ASN A 193 6.03 -8.91 -1.18
N THR A 194 6.34 -9.01 -2.47
CA THR A 194 7.72 -9.14 -2.98
C THR A 194 8.15 -7.95 -3.80
N PHE A 195 7.24 -7.01 -4.04
CA PHE A 195 7.42 -5.85 -4.89
C PHE A 195 6.74 -4.63 -4.26
N VAL A 196 7.15 -3.45 -4.71
CA VAL A 196 6.51 -2.18 -4.39
C VAL A 196 5.39 -1.94 -5.40
N ILE A 197 4.19 -1.65 -4.93
CA ILE A 197 3.09 -1.23 -5.79
C ILE A 197 3.02 0.30 -5.81
N GLU A 198 2.77 0.90 -6.97
CA GLU A 198 2.39 2.30 -7.13
C GLU A 198 0.93 2.35 -7.59
N THR A 199 0.05 2.73 -6.67
CA THR A 199 -1.37 2.93 -6.94
C THR A 199 -1.59 4.38 -7.37
N VAL A 200 -1.89 4.56 -8.67
CA VAL A 200 -2.17 5.88 -9.26
C VAL A 200 -3.66 6.13 -9.25
N ILE A 201 -4.14 7.06 -8.42
CA ILE A 201 -5.58 7.39 -8.29
C ILE A 201 -5.88 8.69 -9.04
N CYS A 202 -6.67 8.59 -10.11
CA CYS A 202 -7.10 9.75 -10.90
C CYS A 202 -8.58 10.06 -10.69
N LYS A 203 -8.95 11.34 -10.87
CA LYS A 203 -10.36 11.75 -10.94
C LYS A 203 -10.98 11.29 -12.26
N THR A 204 -12.27 11.01 -12.26
CA THR A 204 -13.03 10.82 -13.51
C THR A 204 -13.05 12.16 -14.25
N SER A 205 -12.51 12.19 -15.47
CA SER A 205 -12.54 13.33 -16.40
C SER A 205 -13.95 13.65 -16.84
#